data_AF-A0A5C7XE77-F1
#
_entry.id   AF-A0A5C7XE77-F1
#
_cell.length_a   1.000
_cell.length_b   1.000
_cell.length_c   1.000
_cell.angle_alpha   90.00
_cell.angle_beta   90.00
_cell.angle_gamma   90.00
#
_symmetry.space_group_name_H-M   'P 1'
#
loop_
_entity.id
_entity.type
_entity.pdbx_description
1 polymer ?
#
loop_
_entity_poly.entity_id
_entity_poly.type
_entity_poly.pdbx_seq_one_letter_code
_entity_poly.pdbx_strand_id
1 'polypeptide(L)'
;METRKDFYVYFHRDRAGDIFYVGKGTGRRAWSLDRHAAWKKYVAERLAGYYSVEIHADGLTEQEAEELEDSLINHYGKQLINWINYGRDFDYTAIDLYHKLRNANRAYVADTRLLESTDASQAVVQYRQALVDMRKYEAMTLERGLVAEMGVGPNWGDPNILDRLTICLIKLGRFNEAIEEADRYFSSFPSALKLAIGKRIITRINKLREKAGK
;
A
#
# COMPACT_ATOMS: atom_id res chain seq x y z
N MET A 1 26.37 34.44 13.46
CA MET A 1 25.28 33.68 14.13
C MET A 1 25.83 32.33 14.48
N GLU A 2 25.74 31.90 15.74
CA GLU A 2 26.09 30.53 16.12
C GLU A 2 25.11 29.55 15.46
N THR A 3 25.65 28.48 14.87
CA THR A 3 24.85 27.42 14.27
C THR A 3 24.12 26.65 15.38
N ARG A 4 22.81 26.44 15.20
CA ARG A 4 21.95 25.70 16.10
C ARG A 4 22.47 24.26 16.30
N LYS A 5 22.57 23.80 17.56
CA LYS A 5 23.14 22.50 17.96
C LYS A 5 22.24 21.66 18.89
N ASP A 6 20.92 21.73 18.71
CA ASP A 6 19.94 20.99 19.53
C ASP A 6 19.38 19.75 18.82
N PHE A 7 20.06 19.28 17.76
CA PHE A 7 19.72 18.05 17.08
C PHE A 7 20.42 16.85 17.70
N TYR A 8 19.74 15.72 17.64
CA TYR A 8 20.25 14.43 18.04
C TYR A 8 19.82 13.34 17.05
N VAL A 9 20.56 12.24 17.09
CA VAL A 9 20.24 10.98 16.41
C VAL A 9 19.92 9.92 17.46
N TYR A 10 18.92 9.10 17.20
CA TYR A 10 18.41 8.12 18.15
C TYR A 10 18.06 6.79 17.48
N PHE A 11 18.07 5.74 18.28
CA PHE A 11 17.60 4.41 17.91
C PHE A 11 16.31 4.06 18.62
N HIS A 12 15.44 3.32 17.94
CA HIS A 12 14.50 2.46 18.65
C HIS A 12 15.00 1.03 18.60
N ARG A 13 14.96 0.38 19.76
CA ARG A 13 15.36 -1.01 19.94
C ARG A 13 14.21 -1.86 20.39
N ASP A 14 14.22 -3.12 19.97
CA ASP A 14 13.25 -4.10 20.42
C ASP A 14 13.60 -4.66 21.82
N ARG A 15 13.00 -5.80 22.20
CA ARG A 15 13.26 -6.45 23.49
C ARG A 15 14.62 -7.15 23.55
N ALA A 16 15.15 -7.59 22.41
CA ALA A 16 16.47 -8.21 22.31
C ALA A 16 17.60 -7.16 22.30
N GLY A 17 17.24 -5.89 22.06
CA GLY A 17 18.18 -4.79 21.93
C GLY A 17 18.54 -4.47 20.47
N ASP A 18 17.92 -5.15 19.51
CA ASP A 18 18.19 -4.97 18.10
C ASP A 18 17.60 -3.64 17.60
N ILE A 19 18.40 -2.92 16.80
CA ILE A 19 17.99 -1.63 16.22
C ILE A 19 17.05 -1.92 15.06
N PHE A 20 15.80 -1.49 15.18
CA PHE A 20 14.82 -1.61 14.10
C PHE A 20 14.44 -0.24 13.50
N TYR A 21 14.88 0.86 14.09
CA TYR A 21 14.61 2.21 13.58
C TYR A 21 15.74 3.17 13.98
N VAL A 22 16.14 4.01 13.03
CA VAL A 22 17.05 5.15 13.24
C VAL A 22 16.26 6.42 12.97
N GLY A 23 16.47 7.47 13.76
CA GLY A 23 15.84 8.76 13.47
C GLY A 23 16.70 9.93 13.91
N LYS A 24 16.49 11.08 13.29
CA LYS A 24 16.95 12.38 13.79
C LYS A 24 15.81 13.23 14.33
N GLY A 25 16.16 14.21 15.17
CA GLY A 25 15.22 15.24 15.61
C GLY A 25 15.73 16.11 16.74
N THR A 26 14.83 16.93 17.27
CA THR A 26 15.08 17.78 18.44
C THR A 26 13.98 17.59 19.49
N GLY A 27 14.20 18.09 20.70
CA GLY A 27 13.22 18.06 21.79
C GLY A 27 12.73 16.63 22.08
N ARG A 28 11.42 16.38 21.98
CA ARG A 28 10.82 15.05 22.27
C ARG A 28 10.59 14.18 21.03
N ARG A 29 11.23 14.48 19.89
CA ARG A 29 11.02 13.73 18.64
C ARG A 29 11.25 12.22 18.82
N ALA A 30 12.28 11.79 19.54
CA ALA A 30 12.60 10.37 19.75
C ALA A 30 11.44 9.57 20.37
N TRP A 31 10.66 10.18 21.27
CA TRP A 31 9.55 9.52 21.97
C TRP A 31 8.18 9.76 21.34
N SER A 32 8.10 10.52 20.24
CA SER A 32 6.83 10.79 19.57
C SER A 32 6.29 9.55 18.86
N LEU A 33 4.98 9.32 18.97
CA LEU A 33 4.26 8.26 18.26
C LEU A 33 3.82 8.67 16.84
N ASP A 34 4.07 9.94 16.47
CA ASP A 34 3.84 10.40 15.11
C ASP A 34 4.92 9.84 14.18
N ARG A 35 4.60 8.66 13.64
CA ARG A 35 5.45 7.81 12.81
C ARG A 35 4.69 7.25 11.62
N HIS A 36 5.45 6.80 10.63
CA HIS A 36 4.93 6.15 9.43
C HIS A 36 4.13 4.87 9.78
N ALA A 37 3.20 4.49 8.90
CA ALA A 37 2.35 3.31 9.09
C ALA A 37 3.15 2.02 9.28
N ALA A 38 4.28 1.86 8.56
CA ALA A 38 5.19 0.72 8.68
C ALA A 38 5.66 0.52 10.13
N TRP A 39 6.21 1.58 10.72
CA TRP A 39 6.70 1.59 12.09
C TRP A 39 5.57 1.28 13.08
N LYS A 40 4.40 1.92 12.92
CA LYS A 40 3.25 1.71 13.82
C LYS A 40 2.79 0.26 13.80
N LYS A 41 2.71 -0.34 12.61
CA LYS A 41 2.33 -1.73 12.42
C LYS A 41 3.37 -2.68 13.01
N TYR A 42 4.67 -2.41 12.79
CA TYR A 42 5.76 -3.20 13.35
C TYR A 42 5.71 -3.22 14.88
N VAL A 43 5.59 -2.06 15.52
CA VAL A 43 5.52 -1.97 16.99
C VAL A 43 4.27 -2.66 17.52
N ALA A 44 3.11 -2.50 16.87
CA ALA A 44 1.87 -3.13 17.30
C ALA A 44 1.89 -4.66 17.14
N GLU A 45 2.26 -5.16 15.97
CA GLU A 45 2.10 -6.57 15.59
C GLU A 45 3.31 -7.44 15.96
N ARG A 46 4.53 -6.90 15.91
CA ARG A 46 5.76 -7.67 16.18
C ARG A 46 6.29 -7.47 17.59
N LEU A 47 6.12 -6.26 18.15
CA LEU A 47 6.70 -5.93 19.46
C LEU A 47 5.67 -5.86 20.60
N ALA A 48 4.39 -6.06 20.30
CA ALA A 48 3.27 -5.93 21.24
C ALA A 48 3.31 -4.58 21.99
N GLY A 49 3.61 -3.49 21.27
CA GLY A 49 3.69 -2.14 21.79
C GLY A 49 5.01 -1.75 22.47
N TYR A 50 5.94 -2.70 22.65
CA TYR A 50 7.19 -2.44 23.37
C TYR A 50 8.31 -1.97 22.45
N TYR A 51 9.05 -0.94 22.88
CA TYR A 51 10.37 -0.60 22.35
C TYR A 51 11.09 0.29 23.37
N SER A 52 12.41 0.38 23.27
CA SER A 52 13.20 1.36 24.01
C SER A 52 13.78 2.41 23.07
N VAL A 53 14.10 3.59 23.63
CA VAL A 53 14.72 4.70 22.90
C VAL A 53 16.12 4.91 23.45
N GLU A 54 17.11 4.98 22.57
CA GLU A 54 18.49 5.34 22.89
C GLU A 54 18.87 6.59 22.10
N ILE A 55 19.37 7.63 22.79
CA ILE A 55 20.00 8.76 22.12
C ILE A 55 21.44 8.36 21.78
N HIS A 56 21.71 8.21 20.49
CA HIS A 56 23.01 7.77 19.99
C HIS A 56 24.04 8.89 19.98
N ALA A 57 23.62 10.09 19.56
CA ALA A 57 24.43 11.30 19.56
C ALA A 57 23.53 12.53 19.76
N ASP A 58 24.00 13.53 20.50
CA ASP A 58 23.28 14.77 20.82
C ASP A 58 24.24 15.97 20.70
N GLY A 59 23.70 17.19 20.72
CA GLY A 59 24.49 18.41 20.57
C GLY A 59 24.94 18.68 19.13
N LEU A 60 24.23 18.09 18.16
CA LEU A 60 24.56 18.16 16.74
C LEU A 60 23.89 19.35 16.07
N THR A 61 24.53 19.88 15.05
CA THR A 61 23.84 20.68 14.04
C THR A 61 22.88 19.81 13.23
N GLU A 62 21.93 20.43 12.54
CA GLU A 62 21.01 19.71 11.66
C GLU A 62 21.73 18.90 10.59
N GLN A 63 22.77 19.48 9.98
CA GLN A 63 23.57 18.83 8.94
C GLN A 63 24.35 17.62 9.50
N GLU A 64 25.02 17.78 10.64
CA GLU A 64 25.74 16.66 11.28
C GLU A 64 24.78 15.52 11.66
N ALA A 65 23.58 15.84 12.16
CA ALA A 65 22.58 14.84 12.49
C ALA A 65 22.03 14.12 11.26
N GLU A 66 21.87 14.82 10.14
CA GLU A 66 21.45 14.25 8.85
C GLU A 66 22.51 13.31 8.28
N GLU A 67 23.76 13.76 8.19
CA GLU A 67 24.87 12.94 7.71
C GLU A 67 25.07 11.68 8.57
N LEU A 68 24.92 11.79 9.89
CA LEU A 68 25.00 10.66 10.80
C LEU A 68 23.79 9.70 10.66
N GLU A 69 22.57 10.22 10.57
CA GLU A 69 21.36 9.41 10.33
C GLU A 69 21.49 8.61 9.03
N ASP A 70 21.90 9.25 7.94
CA ASP A 70 22.09 8.62 6.64
C ASP A 70 23.15 7.51 6.69
N SER A 71 24.28 7.78 7.34
CA SER A 71 25.35 6.78 7.54
C SER A 71 24.84 5.55 8.30
N LEU A 72 24.08 5.75 9.38
CA LEU A 72 23.52 4.68 10.19
C LEU A 72 22.42 3.91 9.46
N ILE A 73 21.56 4.59 8.70
CA ILE A 73 20.55 3.95 7.84
C ILE A 73 21.24 3.08 6.79
N ASN A 74 22.32 3.56 6.17
CA ASN A 74 23.08 2.78 5.20
C ASN A 74 23.75 1.55 5.86
N HIS A 75 24.30 1.71 7.06
CA HIS A 75 24.95 0.63 7.80
C HIS A 75 23.97 -0.47 8.23
N TYR A 76 22.80 -0.11 8.76
CA TYR A 76 21.81 -1.05 9.30
C TYR A 76 20.67 -1.39 8.33
N GLY A 77 20.65 -0.85 7.11
CA GLY A 77 19.44 -0.74 6.27
C GLY A 77 18.54 -1.98 6.20
N LYS A 78 19.10 -3.19 6.10
CA LYS A 78 18.32 -4.43 5.98
C LYS A 78 17.44 -4.78 7.19
N GLN A 79 17.80 -4.30 8.39
CA GLN A 79 17.05 -4.55 9.64
C GLN A 79 16.17 -3.36 10.05
N LEU A 80 16.13 -2.27 9.27
CA LEU A 80 15.39 -1.07 9.65
C LEU A 80 13.98 -1.03 9.03
N ILE A 81 13.02 -0.52 9.81
CA ILE A 81 11.65 -0.20 9.37
C ILE A 81 11.50 1.26 8.90
N ASN A 82 12.61 1.98 8.78
CA ASN A 82 12.65 3.33 8.20
C ASN A 82 11.98 3.36 6.83
N TRP A 83 11.04 4.28 6.62
CA TRP A 83 10.36 4.42 5.33
C TRP A 83 11.30 4.91 4.23
N ILE A 84 12.11 5.93 4.56
CA ILE A 84 13.24 6.39 3.77
C ILE A 84 14.44 5.56 4.22
N ASN A 85 14.81 4.59 3.39
CA ASN A 85 15.89 3.65 3.65
C ASN A 85 16.46 3.19 2.31
N TYR A 86 17.71 3.57 2.02
CA TYR A 86 18.38 3.22 0.77
C TYR A 86 18.82 1.74 0.71
N GLY A 87 18.82 1.04 1.85
CA GLY A 87 19.10 -0.39 1.95
C GLY A 87 17.88 -1.28 1.71
N ARG A 88 16.76 -0.75 1.21
CA ARG A 88 15.56 -1.54 0.87
C ARG A 88 15.84 -2.46 -0.33
N ASP A 89 15.40 -3.71 -0.22
CA ASP A 89 15.66 -4.75 -1.22
C ASP A 89 14.55 -4.79 -2.28
N PHE A 90 14.64 -3.86 -3.24
CA PHE A 90 13.71 -3.78 -4.37
C PHE A 90 14.12 -4.74 -5.49
N ASP A 91 13.16 -5.52 -5.97
CA ASP A 91 13.34 -6.34 -7.17
C ASP A 91 12.96 -5.49 -8.39
N TYR A 92 13.95 -4.78 -8.94
CA TYR A 92 13.75 -3.90 -10.09
C TYR A 92 13.21 -4.64 -11.32
N THR A 93 13.56 -5.92 -11.49
CA THR A 93 13.05 -6.73 -12.61
C THR A 93 11.56 -7.01 -12.41
N ALA A 94 11.14 -7.37 -11.20
CA ALA A 94 9.74 -7.55 -10.87
C ALA A 94 8.95 -6.23 -10.98
N ILE A 95 9.53 -5.11 -10.58
CA ILE A 95 8.93 -3.77 -10.71
C ILE A 95 8.68 -3.43 -12.19
N ASP A 96 9.67 -3.61 -13.06
CA ASP A 96 9.52 -3.35 -14.49
C ASP A 96 8.44 -4.24 -15.11
N LEU A 97 8.43 -5.53 -14.75
CA LEU A 97 7.40 -6.47 -15.20
C LEU A 97 6.00 -6.08 -14.70
N TYR A 98 5.87 -5.66 -13.43
CA TYR A 98 4.63 -5.16 -12.86
C TYR A 98 4.09 -3.97 -13.66
N HIS A 99 4.95 -2.98 -13.95
CA HIS A 99 4.55 -1.81 -14.72
C HIS A 99 4.13 -2.18 -16.14
N LYS A 100 4.86 -3.08 -16.80
CA LYS A 100 4.53 -3.58 -18.13
C LYS A 100 3.15 -4.26 -18.14
N LEU A 101 2.91 -5.20 -17.23
CA LEU A 101 1.65 -5.93 -17.14
C LEU A 101 0.47 -5.00 -16.80
N ARG A 102 0.65 -4.10 -15.84
CA ARG A 102 -0.38 -3.14 -15.44
C ARG A 102 -0.74 -2.18 -16.56
N ASN A 103 0.24 -1.68 -17.31
CA ASN A 103 0.00 -0.79 -18.44
C ASN A 103 -0.70 -1.51 -19.59
N ALA A 104 -0.32 -2.76 -19.89
CA ALA A 104 -1.03 -3.58 -20.87
C ALA A 104 -2.49 -3.83 -20.47
N ASN A 105 -2.75 -4.17 -19.20
CA ASN A 105 -4.12 -4.36 -18.70
C ASN A 105 -4.96 -3.08 -18.78
N ARG A 106 -4.35 -1.91 -18.51
CA ARG A 106 -5.03 -0.62 -18.65
C ARG A 106 -5.40 -0.30 -20.10
N ALA A 107 -4.51 -0.57 -21.04
CA ALA A 107 -4.82 -0.43 -22.47
C ALA A 107 -5.97 -1.36 -22.86
N TYR A 108 -5.91 -2.63 -22.43
CA TYR A 108 -6.97 -3.61 -22.65
C TYR A 108 -8.34 -3.17 -22.10
N VAL A 109 -8.37 -2.60 -20.88
CA VAL A 109 -9.57 -2.04 -20.25
C VAL A 109 -10.11 -0.83 -21.03
N ALA A 110 -9.23 0.00 -21.58
CA ALA A 110 -9.61 1.14 -22.41
C ALA A 110 -10.26 0.67 -23.73
N ASP A 111 -9.70 -0.34 -24.38
CA ASP A 111 -10.26 -0.93 -25.60
C ASP A 111 -11.60 -1.64 -25.31
N THR A 112 -11.70 -2.35 -24.18
CA THR A 112 -12.93 -3.01 -23.72
C THR A 112 -14.08 -2.00 -23.59
N ARG A 113 -13.79 -0.77 -23.17
CA ARG A 113 -14.81 0.27 -22.97
C ARG A 113 -15.59 0.59 -24.26
N LEU A 114 -14.97 0.41 -25.42
CA LEU A 114 -15.60 0.62 -26.72
C LEU A 114 -16.74 -0.39 -26.99
N LEU A 115 -16.69 -1.55 -26.33
CA LEU A 115 -17.69 -2.62 -26.48
C LEU A 115 -18.93 -2.40 -25.62
N GLU A 116 -18.91 -1.53 -24.61
CA GLU A 116 -20.04 -1.41 -23.69
C GLU A 116 -21.36 -0.98 -24.35
N SER A 117 -21.27 -0.20 -25.43
CA SER A 117 -22.41 0.25 -26.20
C SER A 117 -22.84 -0.76 -27.27
N THR A 118 -21.89 -1.47 -27.88
CA THR A 118 -22.11 -2.35 -29.04
C THR A 118 -22.30 -3.81 -28.66
N ASP A 119 -21.50 -4.33 -27.73
CA ASP A 119 -21.56 -5.70 -27.22
C ASP A 119 -21.18 -5.74 -25.72
N ALA A 120 -22.17 -5.42 -24.89
CA ALA A 120 -22.00 -5.44 -23.44
C ALA A 120 -21.68 -6.84 -22.89
N SER A 121 -22.11 -7.91 -23.58
CA SER A 121 -21.82 -9.28 -23.17
C SER A 121 -20.34 -9.59 -23.33
N GLN A 122 -19.75 -9.20 -24.46
CA GLN A 122 -18.32 -9.31 -24.68
C GLN A 122 -17.53 -8.41 -23.72
N ALA A 123 -18.00 -7.19 -23.45
CA ALA A 123 -17.36 -6.30 -22.47
C ALA A 123 -17.27 -6.95 -21.07
N VAL A 124 -18.30 -7.67 -20.63
CA VAL A 124 -18.27 -8.42 -19.36
C VAL A 124 -17.18 -9.49 -19.36
N VAL A 125 -17.03 -10.26 -20.45
CA VAL A 125 -15.99 -11.28 -20.57
C VAL A 125 -14.60 -10.65 -20.45
N GLN A 126 -14.37 -9.54 -21.16
CA GLN A 126 -13.09 -8.84 -21.15
C GLN A 126 -12.79 -8.20 -19.79
N TYR A 127 -13.76 -7.58 -19.11
CA TYR A 127 -13.52 -7.04 -17.77
C TYR A 127 -13.21 -8.12 -16.73
N ARG A 128 -13.83 -9.30 -16.83
CA ARG A 128 -13.47 -10.44 -15.98
C ARG A 128 -12.02 -10.88 -16.23
N GLN A 129 -11.61 -10.96 -17.49
CA GLN A 129 -10.23 -11.26 -17.84
C GLN A 129 -9.28 -10.19 -17.29
N ALA A 130 -9.63 -8.91 -17.40
CA ALA A 130 -8.84 -7.81 -16.85
C ALA A 130 -8.69 -7.87 -15.31
N LEU A 131 -9.72 -8.35 -14.59
CA LEU A 131 -9.63 -8.63 -13.14
C LEU A 131 -8.70 -9.81 -12.84
N VAL A 132 -8.72 -10.87 -13.67
CA VAL A 132 -7.78 -12.00 -13.53
C VAL A 132 -6.34 -11.53 -13.75
N ASP A 133 -6.10 -10.76 -14.80
CA ASP A 133 -4.76 -10.23 -15.11
C ASP A 133 -4.29 -9.23 -14.06
N MET A 134 -5.20 -8.44 -13.49
CA MET A 134 -4.91 -7.57 -12.36
C MET A 134 -4.39 -8.34 -11.15
N ARG A 135 -5.03 -9.46 -10.80
CA ARG A 135 -4.58 -10.29 -9.68
C ARG A 135 -3.19 -10.90 -9.91
N LYS A 136 -2.78 -11.14 -11.16
CA LYS A 136 -1.44 -11.67 -11.47
C LYS A 136 -0.34 -10.71 -11.05
N TYR A 137 -0.47 -9.43 -11.43
CA TYR A 137 0.55 -8.45 -11.08
C TYR A 137 0.44 -7.93 -9.64
N GLU A 138 -0.77 -7.92 -9.04
CA GLU A 138 -0.92 -7.59 -7.60
C GLU A 138 -0.32 -8.68 -6.69
N ALA A 139 -0.18 -9.92 -7.16
CA ALA A 139 0.46 -11.00 -6.42
C ALA A 139 2.00 -10.98 -6.48
N MET A 140 2.60 -10.06 -7.24
CA MET A 140 4.06 -9.99 -7.41
C MET A 140 4.73 -9.42 -6.17
N THR A 141 5.86 -10.01 -5.78
CA THR A 141 6.75 -9.46 -4.75
C THR A 141 7.70 -8.44 -5.39
N LEU A 142 7.46 -7.15 -5.16
CA LEU A 142 8.25 -6.05 -5.72
C LEU A 142 9.39 -5.60 -4.79
N GLU A 143 9.29 -5.95 -3.51
CA GLU A 143 10.21 -5.56 -2.46
C GLU A 143 10.27 -6.67 -1.41
N ARG A 144 11.44 -6.82 -0.78
CA ARG A 144 11.67 -7.73 0.35
C ARG A 144 12.16 -6.95 1.57
N GLY A 145 12.07 -7.59 2.73
CA GLY A 145 12.50 -7.04 4.01
C GLY A 145 11.36 -6.46 4.85
N LEU A 146 11.72 -5.87 5.98
CA LEU A 146 10.76 -5.55 7.05
C LEU A 146 9.64 -4.61 6.61
N VAL A 147 9.93 -3.59 5.80
CA VAL A 147 8.91 -2.65 5.32
C VAL A 147 7.89 -3.36 4.41
N ALA A 148 8.37 -4.20 3.50
CA ALA A 148 7.52 -5.01 2.62
C ALA A 148 6.65 -6.00 3.42
N GLU A 149 7.22 -6.65 4.43
CA GLU A 149 6.48 -7.56 5.33
C GLU A 149 5.35 -6.86 6.08
N MET A 150 5.50 -5.56 6.39
CA MET A 150 4.41 -4.80 7.01
C MET A 150 3.24 -4.60 6.04
N GLY A 151 3.38 -4.82 4.73
CA GLY A 151 2.27 -4.69 3.78
C GLY A 151 1.61 -3.31 3.82
N VAL A 152 2.40 -2.28 4.14
CA VAL A 152 1.93 -0.90 4.27
C VAL A 152 2.00 -0.24 2.89
N GLY A 153 0.92 -0.37 2.14
CA GLY A 153 0.81 0.20 0.82
C GLY A 153 -0.61 0.13 0.26
N PRO A 154 -0.81 0.70 -0.93
CA PRO A 154 -2.03 0.50 -1.71
C PRO A 154 -2.35 -0.99 -1.88
N ASN A 155 -3.40 -1.48 -1.22
CA ASN A 155 -3.92 -2.83 -1.44
C ASN A 155 -5.39 -2.75 -1.84
N TRP A 156 -5.65 -2.02 -2.92
CA TRP A 156 -6.99 -1.79 -3.44
C TRP A 156 -7.18 -2.31 -4.87
N GLY A 157 -6.17 -2.94 -5.49
CA GLY A 157 -6.22 -3.42 -6.87
C GLY A 157 -6.52 -2.30 -7.89
N ASP A 158 -7.31 -2.61 -8.92
CA ASP A 158 -7.89 -1.60 -9.82
C ASP A 158 -9.44 -1.59 -9.77
N PRO A 159 -10.03 -0.75 -8.89
CA PRO A 159 -11.47 -0.73 -8.71
C PRO A 159 -12.21 -0.13 -9.91
N ASN A 160 -11.52 0.49 -10.88
CA ASN A 160 -12.15 0.96 -12.11
C ASN A 160 -12.64 -0.22 -12.95
N ILE A 161 -11.88 -1.31 -13.00
CA ILE A 161 -12.27 -2.53 -13.73
C ILE A 161 -13.58 -3.08 -13.16
N LEU A 162 -13.67 -3.15 -11.82
CA LEU A 162 -14.89 -3.58 -11.13
C LEU A 162 -16.07 -2.60 -11.37
N ASP A 163 -15.82 -1.29 -11.34
CA ASP A 163 -16.87 -0.30 -11.59
C ASP A 163 -17.49 -0.48 -12.97
N ARG A 164 -16.67 -0.67 -14.02
CA ARG A 164 -17.17 -0.90 -15.38
C ARG A 164 -17.88 -2.24 -15.51
N LEU A 165 -17.29 -3.31 -14.97
CA LEU A 165 -17.89 -4.65 -14.97
C LEU A 165 -19.30 -4.64 -14.37
N THR A 166 -19.46 -4.03 -13.19
CA THR A 166 -20.77 -3.99 -12.51
C THR A 166 -21.80 -3.19 -13.30
N ILE A 167 -21.40 -2.11 -14.01
CA ILE A 167 -22.30 -1.36 -14.91
C ILE A 167 -22.78 -2.24 -16.07
N CYS A 168 -21.87 -2.96 -16.73
CA CYS A 168 -22.22 -3.85 -17.85
C CYS A 168 -23.13 -4.99 -17.42
N LEU A 169 -22.84 -5.63 -16.28
CA LEU A 169 -23.67 -6.71 -15.73
C LEU A 169 -25.09 -6.22 -15.42
N ILE A 170 -25.24 -5.02 -14.82
CA ILE A 170 -26.54 -4.43 -14.53
C ILE A 170 -27.30 -4.09 -15.82
N LYS A 171 -26.62 -3.55 -16.85
CA LYS A 171 -27.22 -3.26 -18.16
C LYS A 171 -27.80 -4.53 -18.81
N LEU A 172 -27.16 -5.68 -18.57
CA LEU A 172 -27.59 -6.99 -19.07
C LEU A 172 -28.62 -7.70 -18.15
N GLY A 173 -29.04 -7.08 -17.04
CA GLY A 173 -29.93 -7.72 -16.06
C GLY A 173 -29.28 -8.81 -15.20
N ARG A 174 -27.96 -8.96 -15.26
CA ARG A 174 -27.18 -9.99 -14.56
C ARG A 174 -26.82 -9.54 -13.14
N PHE A 175 -27.84 -9.24 -12.33
CA PHE A 175 -27.66 -8.57 -11.03
C PHE A 175 -26.89 -9.43 -10.00
N ASN A 176 -27.18 -10.72 -9.91
CA ASN A 176 -26.50 -11.63 -8.98
C ASN A 176 -24.99 -11.69 -9.26
N GLU A 177 -24.62 -11.76 -10.53
CA GLU A 177 -23.20 -11.73 -10.92
C GLU A 177 -22.53 -10.41 -10.56
N ALA A 178 -23.23 -9.28 -10.66
CA ALA A 178 -22.68 -7.99 -10.26
C ALA A 178 -22.39 -7.95 -8.74
N ILE A 179 -23.29 -8.54 -7.94
CA ILE A 179 -23.12 -8.66 -6.48
C ILE A 179 -21.93 -9.57 -6.16
N GLU A 180 -21.89 -10.76 -6.75
CA GLU A 180 -20.83 -11.75 -6.51
C GLU A 180 -19.43 -11.23 -6.88
N GLU A 181 -19.29 -10.55 -8.03
CA GLU A 181 -18.01 -9.99 -8.45
C GLU A 181 -17.54 -8.88 -7.50
N ALA A 182 -18.46 -8.04 -7.04
CA ALA A 182 -18.13 -6.99 -6.06
C ALA A 182 -17.74 -7.58 -4.71
N ASP A 183 -18.45 -8.59 -4.21
CA ASP A 183 -18.13 -9.26 -2.96
C ASP A 183 -16.77 -9.94 -3.03
N ARG A 184 -16.50 -10.67 -4.12
CA ARG A 184 -15.20 -11.30 -4.37
C ARG A 184 -14.08 -10.27 -4.40
N TYR A 185 -14.31 -9.13 -5.03
CA TYR A 185 -13.32 -8.06 -5.11
C TYR A 185 -13.05 -7.44 -3.74
N PHE A 186 -14.07 -6.97 -3.02
CA PHE A 186 -13.88 -6.29 -1.74
C PHE A 186 -13.41 -7.23 -0.62
N SER A 187 -13.69 -8.53 -0.72
CA SER A 187 -13.08 -9.53 0.17
C SER A 187 -11.56 -9.65 -0.05
N SER A 188 -11.10 -9.54 -1.30
CA SER A 188 -9.67 -9.57 -1.63
C SER A 188 -8.97 -8.23 -1.36
N PHE A 189 -9.70 -7.12 -1.55
CA PHE A 189 -9.18 -5.75 -1.52
C PHE A 189 -10.03 -4.85 -0.60
N PRO A 190 -10.11 -5.11 0.71
CA PRO A 190 -11.02 -4.42 1.62
C PRO A 190 -10.72 -2.91 1.71
N SER A 191 -9.45 -2.51 1.54
CA SER A 191 -9.05 -1.10 1.52
C SER A 191 -9.67 -0.31 0.37
N ALA A 192 -10.11 -0.96 -0.71
CA ALA A 192 -10.80 -0.29 -1.81
C ALA A 192 -12.12 0.37 -1.38
N LEU A 193 -12.78 -0.12 -0.30
CA LEU A 193 -13.98 0.50 0.26
C LEU A 193 -13.76 1.92 0.81
N LYS A 194 -12.52 2.27 1.14
CA LYS A 194 -12.16 3.62 1.60
C LYS A 194 -12.14 4.63 0.45
N LEU A 195 -11.99 4.18 -0.79
CA LEU A 195 -11.93 5.02 -1.98
C LEU A 195 -13.32 5.50 -2.41
N ALA A 196 -13.40 6.69 -3.02
CA ALA A 196 -14.66 7.23 -3.53
C ALA A 196 -15.32 6.30 -4.58
N ILE A 197 -14.53 5.64 -5.42
CA ILE A 197 -15.03 4.65 -6.39
C ILE A 197 -15.54 3.38 -5.71
N GLY A 198 -14.84 2.87 -4.69
CA GLY A 198 -15.31 1.71 -3.92
C GLY A 198 -16.63 1.99 -3.22
N LYS A 199 -16.76 3.18 -2.59
CA LYS A 199 -18.03 3.66 -2.01
C LYS A 199 -19.16 3.69 -3.03
N ARG A 200 -18.90 4.18 -4.24
CA ARG A 200 -19.88 4.23 -5.33
C ARG A 200 -20.35 2.84 -5.75
N ILE A 201 -19.42 1.89 -5.92
CA ILE A 201 -19.73 0.51 -6.29
C ILE A 201 -20.57 -0.14 -5.19
N ILE A 202 -20.16 -0.07 -3.92
CA ILE A 202 -20.91 -0.72 -2.83
C ILE A 202 -22.31 -0.12 -2.66
N THR A 203 -22.48 1.19 -2.83
CA THR A 203 -23.82 1.81 -2.85
C THR A 203 -24.69 1.26 -3.98
N ARG A 204 -24.13 1.04 -5.17
CA ARG A 204 -24.84 0.42 -6.31
C ARG A 204 -25.26 -1.01 -5.99
N ILE A 205 -24.36 -1.80 -5.42
CA ILE A 205 -24.58 -3.22 -5.08
C ILE A 205 -25.61 -3.36 -3.96
N ASN A 206 -25.58 -2.53 -2.93
CA ASN A 206 -26.57 -2.57 -1.85
C ASN A 206 -27.99 -2.28 -2.36
N LYS A 207 -28.15 -1.32 -3.29
CA LYS A 207 -29.44 -1.06 -3.95
C LYS A 207 -29.95 -2.26 -4.76
N LEU A 208 -29.06 -3.06 -5.36
CA LEU A 208 -29.48 -4.29 -6.05
C LEU A 208 -29.97 -5.34 -5.06
N ARG A 209 -29.28 -5.51 -3.92
CA ARG A 209 -29.68 -6.45 -2.86
C ARG A 209 -31.06 -6.12 -2.30
N GLU A 210 -31.34 -4.85 -2.04
CA GLU A 210 -32.65 -4.37 -1.58
C GLU A 210 -33.78 -4.67 -2.59
N LYS A 211 -33.47 -4.69 -3.89
CA LYS A 211 -34.44 -5.03 -4.94
C LYS A 211 -34.64 -6.52 -5.11
N ALA A 212 -33.61 -7.34 -4.88
CA ALA A 212 -33.69 -8.80 -4.98
C ALA A 212 -34.34 -9.46 -3.75
N GLY A 213 -34.35 -8.78 -2.60
CA GLY A 213 -35.03 -9.22 -1.38
C GLY A 213 -36.49 -8.78 -1.25
N LYS A 214 -37.05 -8.09 -2.27
CA LYS A 214 -38.46 -7.73 -2.39
C LYS A 214 -39.11 -8.59 -3.46
#